data_AF-A0A940FKS9-F1
#
_entry.id   AF-A0A940FKS9-F1
#
_cell.length_a   1.000
_cell.length_b   1.000
_cell.length_c   1.000
_cell.angle_alpha   90.00
_cell.angle_beta   90.00
_cell.angle_gamma   90.00
#
_symmetry.space_group_name_H-M   'P 1'
#
loop_
_entity.id
_entity.type
_entity.pdbx_description
1 polymer ?
#
loop_
_entity_poly.entity_id
_entity_poly.type
_entity_poly.pdbx_seq_one_letter_code
_entity_poly.pdbx_strand_id
1 'polypeptide(L)'
;MSAPKTAIVVGAGLGGLATALRLAHAGYRVTVLERRDGPGGRCHRIEGEGFAMDAGPTLLVMRDVLDALLELVGERTEDHLQLRRLDPNYVVRFADGEHLSFHPDPDAMAGEVDRLEPGAGVRFKRLLSETGSAYRAGRRGVLERNFKTLFDYVTAPIPPNEAFGLVARGALDAHLGRYFNDRRLKDAFGFQTLYLGMSPYDSPALYAMLAYLEIAEGIWYPQGGMASIPRALAALCEARGVELRYGADVARIETRGARATAVRLADESRLEADVVVLNADVPVAYDRLLPGEAPLTQRFLRVGASVYLLYLGIEGQLPDAHHHNIHLPADTHRAYRTLCQEGAIPDDLFLYVCSPSVTEPALAPPGCQTLYALTMVPHLGQLSDWAQEGPLLRERMLDRLREAGYGELRGRIRFERRFSPQDFRDQLQVGFGAPFGYTHHLNQVGYFRPHNRHTQLGNVYFVGANTHPGGGVPMVLLSAKLVSERIAAEQGR
;
A
#
# COMPACT_ATOMS: atom_id res chain seq x y z
N MET A 1 25.16 -24.73 -23.98
CA MET A 1 24.53 -23.76 -23.06
C MET A 1 23.66 -24.56 -22.11
N SER A 2 23.80 -24.41 -20.79
CA SER A 2 22.95 -25.10 -19.82
C SER A 2 21.50 -24.64 -19.98
N ALA A 3 20.53 -25.52 -19.71
CA ALA A 3 19.12 -25.17 -19.73
C ALA A 3 18.86 -23.99 -18.75
N PRO A 4 17.97 -23.04 -19.11
CA PRO A 4 17.69 -21.91 -18.23
C PRO A 4 17.07 -22.40 -16.92
N LYS A 5 17.63 -21.93 -15.79
CA LYS A 5 17.02 -22.12 -14.47
C LYS A 5 15.56 -21.68 -14.45
N THR A 6 14.76 -22.41 -13.71
CA THR A 6 13.31 -22.23 -13.58
C THR A 6 12.96 -21.48 -12.30
N ALA A 7 12.01 -20.56 -12.38
CA ALA A 7 11.46 -19.88 -11.22
C ALA A 7 9.93 -19.94 -11.24
N ILE A 8 9.34 -20.26 -10.10
CA ILE A 8 7.90 -20.15 -9.89
C ILE A 8 7.63 -18.97 -8.95
N VAL A 9 6.74 -18.08 -9.38
CA VAL A 9 6.23 -16.98 -8.56
C VAL A 9 4.78 -17.29 -8.18
N VAL A 10 4.49 -17.33 -6.88
CA VAL A 10 3.15 -17.61 -6.34
C VAL A 10 2.45 -16.29 -6.02
N GLY A 11 1.46 -15.93 -6.83
CA GLY A 11 0.68 -14.69 -6.77
C GLY A 11 1.07 -13.69 -7.87
N ALA A 12 0.08 -13.21 -8.61
CA ALA A 12 0.21 -12.17 -9.64
C ALA A 12 -0.13 -10.76 -9.10
N GLY A 13 0.20 -10.49 -7.84
CA GLY A 13 0.22 -9.13 -7.30
C GLY A 13 1.36 -8.31 -7.91
N LEU A 14 1.39 -7.00 -7.65
CA LEU A 14 2.44 -6.10 -8.16
C LEU A 14 3.87 -6.59 -7.83
N GLY A 15 4.09 -7.08 -6.61
CA GLY A 15 5.39 -7.65 -6.22
C GLY A 15 5.75 -8.90 -7.03
N GLY A 16 4.79 -9.82 -7.20
CA GLY A 16 4.99 -11.04 -7.98
C GLY A 16 5.27 -10.75 -9.47
N LEU A 17 4.47 -9.90 -10.10
CA LEU A 17 4.67 -9.49 -11.50
C LEU A 17 6.01 -8.77 -11.70
N ALA A 18 6.36 -7.84 -10.82
CA ALA A 18 7.64 -7.13 -10.90
C ALA A 18 8.83 -8.09 -10.70
N THR A 19 8.75 -9.07 -9.79
CA THR A 19 9.79 -10.09 -9.63
C THR A 19 9.85 -11.01 -10.85
N ALA A 20 8.71 -11.44 -11.40
CA ALA A 20 8.67 -12.30 -12.58
C ALA A 20 9.34 -11.63 -13.78
N LEU A 21 9.03 -10.35 -14.03
CA LEU A 21 9.65 -9.55 -15.09
C LEU A 21 11.17 -9.43 -14.90
N ARG A 22 11.64 -9.15 -13.67
CA ARG A 22 13.07 -9.06 -13.34
C ARG A 22 13.81 -10.40 -13.52
N LEU A 23 13.20 -11.50 -13.08
CA LEU A 23 13.80 -12.84 -13.22
C LEU A 23 13.83 -13.29 -14.69
N ALA A 24 12.78 -12.99 -15.46
CA ALA A 24 12.75 -13.26 -16.90
C ALA A 24 13.81 -12.44 -17.64
N HIS A 25 14.01 -11.17 -17.28
CA HIS A 25 15.09 -10.33 -17.80
C HIS A 25 16.48 -10.88 -17.45
N ALA A 26 16.66 -11.44 -16.25
CA ALA A 26 17.86 -12.18 -15.86
C ALA A 26 17.99 -13.57 -16.55
N GLY A 27 17.01 -13.91 -17.40
CA GLY A 27 16.95 -15.07 -18.28
C GLY A 27 16.44 -16.36 -17.62
N TYR A 28 15.82 -16.29 -16.44
CA TYR A 28 15.10 -17.44 -15.88
C TYR A 28 13.89 -17.78 -16.75
N ARG A 29 13.51 -19.06 -16.80
CA ARG A 29 12.20 -19.47 -17.30
C ARG A 29 11.20 -19.33 -16.15
N VAL A 30 10.26 -18.40 -16.28
CA VAL A 30 9.37 -18.00 -15.17
C VAL A 30 7.94 -18.43 -15.44
N THR A 31 7.31 -19.03 -14.43
CA THR A 31 5.86 -19.26 -14.39
C THR A 31 5.27 -18.53 -13.18
N VAL A 32 4.23 -17.73 -13.39
CA VAL A 32 3.45 -17.09 -12.32
C VAL A 32 2.16 -17.86 -12.14
N LEU A 33 1.86 -18.24 -10.90
CA LEU A 33 0.65 -18.97 -10.52
C LEU A 33 -0.25 -18.05 -9.71
N GLU A 34 -1.45 -17.77 -10.21
CA GLU A 34 -2.44 -16.89 -9.56
C GLU A 34 -3.76 -17.62 -9.43
N ARG A 35 -4.34 -17.61 -8.22
CA ARG A 35 -5.61 -18.29 -7.95
C ARG A 35 -6.82 -17.56 -8.53
N ARG A 36 -6.72 -16.24 -8.70
CA ARG A 36 -7.75 -15.41 -9.33
C ARG A 36 -7.70 -15.53 -10.86
N ASP A 37 -8.71 -14.97 -11.49
CA ASP A 37 -8.92 -14.91 -12.94
C ASP A 37 -8.06 -13.84 -13.64
N GLY A 38 -7.36 -12.99 -12.90
CA GLY A 38 -6.54 -11.92 -13.47
C GLY A 38 -5.47 -11.36 -12.52
N PRO A 39 -4.61 -10.46 -13.03
CA PRO A 39 -3.50 -9.90 -12.29
C PRO A 39 -3.92 -8.82 -11.28
N GLY A 40 -3.01 -8.46 -10.39
CA GLY A 40 -3.08 -7.25 -9.56
C GLY A 40 -3.29 -7.51 -8.08
N GLY A 41 -3.85 -8.67 -7.68
CA GLY A 41 -4.08 -8.98 -6.28
C GLY A 41 -4.94 -7.90 -5.60
N ARG A 42 -4.36 -7.15 -4.66
CA ARG A 42 -5.03 -5.99 -4.02
C ARG A 42 -5.23 -4.80 -4.97
N CYS A 43 -4.43 -4.69 -6.02
CA CYS A 43 -4.49 -3.63 -7.03
C CYS A 43 -5.34 -4.08 -8.24
N HIS A 44 -6.53 -4.63 -7.98
CA HIS A 44 -7.47 -5.02 -9.03
C HIS A 44 -8.60 -3.99 -9.13
N ARG A 45 -9.54 -4.22 -10.05
CA ARG A 45 -10.66 -3.32 -10.33
C ARG A 45 -11.97 -3.91 -9.81
N ILE A 46 -12.82 -3.06 -9.22
CA ILE A 46 -14.23 -3.35 -8.96
C ILE A 46 -15.03 -2.79 -10.12
N GLU A 47 -15.82 -3.63 -10.78
CA GLU A 47 -16.64 -3.27 -11.92
C GLU A 47 -18.05 -3.84 -11.79
N GLY A 48 -19.04 -3.12 -12.31
CA GLY A 48 -20.42 -3.59 -12.39
C GLY A 48 -21.36 -2.46 -12.79
N GLU A 49 -22.41 -2.79 -13.55
CA GLU A 49 -23.46 -1.84 -13.96
C GLU A 49 -22.92 -0.56 -14.66
N GLY A 50 -21.78 -0.69 -15.37
CA GLY A 50 -21.10 0.42 -16.04
C GLY A 50 -20.24 1.30 -15.13
N PHE A 51 -20.15 0.99 -13.84
CA PHE A 51 -19.24 1.65 -12.89
C PHE A 51 -17.92 0.90 -12.78
N ALA A 52 -16.84 1.66 -12.57
CA ALA A 52 -15.50 1.12 -12.40
C ALA A 52 -14.67 1.90 -11.37
N MET A 53 -14.10 1.19 -10.41
CA MET A 53 -13.31 1.75 -9.30
C MET A 53 -12.10 0.87 -8.97
N ASP A 54 -11.04 1.45 -8.43
CA ASP A 54 -9.92 0.68 -7.90
C ASP A 54 -10.31 -0.04 -6.61
N ALA A 55 -9.96 -1.32 -6.47
CA ALA A 55 -10.34 -2.16 -5.33
C ALA A 55 -9.46 -1.99 -4.08
N GLY A 56 -8.45 -1.12 -4.14
CA GLY A 56 -7.46 -1.00 -3.07
C GLY A 56 -6.62 0.25 -3.22
N PRO A 57 -5.36 0.15 -3.71
CA PRO A 57 -4.53 1.33 -3.94
C PRO A 57 -5.21 2.31 -4.89
N THR A 58 -5.14 3.60 -4.57
CA THR A 58 -5.70 4.71 -5.37
C THR A 58 -4.67 5.83 -5.60
N LEU A 59 -3.49 5.73 -4.98
CA LEU A 59 -2.43 6.74 -5.02
C LEU A 59 -1.15 6.12 -5.60
N LEU A 60 -0.65 6.67 -6.72
CA LEU A 60 0.69 6.37 -7.21
C LEU A 60 1.65 7.46 -6.75
N VAL A 61 2.50 7.11 -5.79
CA VAL A 61 3.64 7.93 -5.31
C VAL A 61 4.94 7.22 -5.60
N MET A 62 6.07 7.95 -5.60
CA MET A 62 7.39 7.44 -6.00
C MET A 62 7.33 6.78 -7.39
N ARG A 63 6.77 7.52 -8.36
CA ARG A 63 6.60 7.07 -9.75
C ARG A 63 7.91 6.54 -10.34
N ASP A 64 9.04 7.13 -9.95
CA ASP A 64 10.38 6.76 -10.38
C ASP A 64 10.75 5.29 -10.07
N VAL A 65 10.13 4.67 -9.06
CA VAL A 65 10.32 3.23 -8.78
C VAL A 65 9.68 2.36 -9.87
N LEU A 66 8.53 2.78 -10.41
CA LEU A 66 7.89 2.12 -11.54
C LEU A 66 8.69 2.38 -12.83
N ASP A 67 9.11 3.63 -13.06
CA ASP A 67 9.94 4.00 -14.20
C ASP A 67 11.22 3.15 -14.25
N ALA A 68 11.93 3.03 -13.12
CA ALA A 68 13.15 2.21 -13.02
C ALA A 68 12.91 0.71 -13.24
N LEU A 69 11.70 0.18 -13.02
CA LEU A 69 11.38 -1.21 -13.35
C LEU A 69 11.22 -1.41 -14.86
N LEU A 70 10.55 -0.49 -15.55
CA LEU A 70 10.33 -0.58 -16.99
C LEU A 70 11.63 -0.29 -17.75
N GLU A 71 12.40 0.71 -17.31
CA GLU A 71 13.71 1.05 -17.87
C GLU A 71 14.68 -0.13 -17.81
N LEU A 72 14.65 -0.93 -16.74
CA LEU A 72 15.46 -2.14 -16.61
C LEU A 72 15.27 -3.10 -17.78
N VAL A 73 14.03 -3.23 -18.26
CA VAL A 73 13.70 -4.12 -19.38
C VAL A 73 13.74 -3.41 -20.73
N GLY A 74 14.19 -2.16 -20.78
CA GLY A 74 14.29 -1.36 -22.01
C GLY A 74 12.96 -0.79 -22.47
N GLU A 75 12.00 -0.62 -21.57
CA GLU A 75 10.67 -0.06 -21.83
C GLU A 75 10.56 1.33 -21.18
N ARG A 76 9.64 2.16 -21.67
CA ARG A 76 9.29 3.44 -21.03
C ARG A 76 7.90 3.39 -20.45
N THR A 77 7.68 3.97 -19.27
CA THR A 77 6.37 3.97 -18.63
C THR A 77 5.28 4.60 -19.49
N GLU A 78 5.58 5.67 -20.23
CA GLU A 78 4.59 6.34 -21.08
C GLU A 78 4.09 5.49 -22.26
N ASP A 79 4.86 4.49 -22.68
CA ASP A 79 4.46 3.60 -23.76
C ASP A 79 3.38 2.60 -23.31
N HIS A 80 3.23 2.41 -21.99
CA HIS A 80 2.32 1.45 -21.38
C HIS A 80 1.23 2.08 -20.51
N LEU A 81 1.48 3.26 -19.96
CA LEU A 81 0.60 3.92 -18.98
C LEU A 81 0.50 5.42 -19.26
N GLN A 82 -0.73 5.93 -19.35
CA GLN A 82 -0.99 7.37 -19.35
C GLN A 82 -1.15 7.85 -17.91
N LEU A 83 -0.17 8.61 -17.43
CA LEU A 83 -0.12 9.11 -16.05
C LEU A 83 -0.43 10.60 -15.99
N ARG A 84 -1.43 10.97 -15.18
CA ARG A 84 -1.78 12.35 -14.88
C ARG A 84 -1.37 12.70 -13.46
N ARG A 85 -0.55 13.74 -13.28
CA ARG A 85 -0.30 14.31 -11.94
C ARG A 85 -1.56 15.02 -11.46
N LEU A 86 -1.96 14.75 -10.23
CA LEU A 86 -3.13 15.37 -9.61
C LEU A 86 -2.76 16.71 -8.96
N ASP A 87 -3.65 17.70 -9.11
CA ASP A 87 -3.56 19.00 -8.44
C ASP A 87 -4.99 19.55 -8.19
N PRO A 88 -5.41 19.68 -6.91
CA PRO A 88 -4.69 19.27 -5.71
C PRO A 88 -4.48 17.74 -5.69
N ASN A 89 -3.44 17.29 -4.98
CA ASN A 89 -3.22 15.88 -4.67
C ASN A 89 -4.45 15.28 -3.96
N TYR A 90 -4.97 16.00 -2.97
CA TYR A 90 -6.22 15.72 -2.27
C TYR A 90 -6.66 16.94 -1.46
N VAL A 91 -7.90 16.94 -0.99
CA VAL A 91 -8.42 17.98 -0.09
C VAL A 91 -8.73 17.37 1.27
N VAL A 92 -8.14 17.91 2.33
CA VAL A 92 -8.46 17.56 3.72
C VAL A 92 -9.58 18.50 4.20
N ARG A 93 -10.65 17.93 4.75
CA ARG A 93 -11.81 18.66 5.29
C ARG A 93 -11.92 18.40 6.78
N PHE A 94 -12.09 19.46 7.55
CA PHE A 94 -12.19 19.44 9.00
C PHE A 94 -13.65 19.51 9.45
N ALA A 95 -13.91 19.10 10.69
CA ALA A 95 -15.26 19.06 11.24
C ALA A 95 -15.91 20.44 11.42
N ASP A 96 -15.12 21.51 11.45
CA ASP A 96 -15.59 22.90 11.52
C ASP A 96 -15.98 23.49 10.15
N GLY A 97 -15.85 22.71 9.07
CA GLY A 97 -16.16 23.13 7.70
C GLY A 97 -14.98 23.75 6.95
N GLU A 98 -13.85 24.01 7.61
CA GLU A 98 -12.62 24.43 6.92
C GLU A 98 -12.02 23.27 6.12
N HIS A 99 -11.12 23.60 5.21
CA HIS A 99 -10.37 22.63 4.43
C HIS A 99 -8.91 23.02 4.25
N LEU A 100 -8.09 22.10 3.78
CA LEU A 100 -6.70 22.30 3.37
C LEU A 100 -6.45 21.52 2.08
N SER A 101 -6.18 22.23 0.98
CA SER A 101 -5.86 21.61 -0.31
C SER A 101 -4.38 21.24 -0.38
N PHE A 102 -4.05 19.96 -0.51
CA PHE A 102 -2.66 19.53 -0.65
C PHE A 102 -2.18 19.72 -2.09
N HIS A 103 -1.27 20.66 -2.30
CA HIS A 103 -0.72 20.94 -3.61
C HIS A 103 0.64 20.24 -3.81
N PRO A 104 0.94 19.79 -5.04
CA PRO A 104 2.27 19.27 -5.39
C PRO A 104 3.33 20.37 -5.51
N ASP A 105 2.92 21.64 -5.60
CA ASP A 105 3.82 22.79 -5.61
C ASP A 105 4.09 23.28 -4.16
N PRO A 106 5.36 23.30 -3.70
CA PRO A 106 5.69 23.70 -2.34
C PRO A 106 5.32 25.14 -1.98
N ASP A 107 5.30 26.07 -2.94
CA ASP A 107 4.96 27.46 -2.71
C ASP A 107 3.45 27.65 -2.58
N ALA A 108 2.67 27.01 -3.46
CA ALA A 108 1.22 26.93 -3.35
C ALA A 108 0.79 26.27 -2.03
N MET A 109 1.44 25.16 -1.66
CA MET A 109 1.17 24.49 -0.38
C MET A 109 1.50 25.38 0.82
N ALA A 110 2.59 26.15 0.77
CA ALA A 110 2.92 27.09 1.82
C ALA A 110 1.87 28.20 1.96
N GLY A 111 1.33 28.71 0.85
CA GLY A 111 0.23 29.68 0.86
C GLY A 111 -1.05 29.12 1.47
N GLU A 112 -1.39 27.87 1.16
CA GLU A 112 -2.56 27.19 1.72
C GLU A 112 -2.40 26.93 3.23
N VAL A 113 -1.18 26.64 3.69
CA VAL A 113 -0.85 26.57 5.12
C VAL A 113 -0.97 27.93 5.81
N ASP A 114 -0.47 29.00 5.18
CA ASP A 114 -0.55 30.38 5.71
C ASP A 114 -2.01 30.88 5.81
N ARG A 115 -2.91 30.38 4.96
CA ARG A 115 -4.34 30.70 5.03
C ARG A 115 -4.96 30.22 6.34
N LEU A 116 -4.57 29.04 6.85
CA LEU A 116 -5.07 28.51 8.13
C LEU A 116 -4.31 29.08 9.33
N GLU A 117 -2.99 29.22 9.23
CA GLU A 117 -2.15 29.77 10.31
C GLU A 117 -1.17 30.80 9.73
N PRO A 118 -1.46 32.11 9.82
CA PRO A 118 -0.61 33.15 9.26
C PRO A 118 0.86 33.05 9.71
N GLY A 119 1.77 32.99 8.73
CA GLY A 119 3.22 32.85 8.94
C GLY A 119 3.70 31.41 9.13
N ALA A 120 2.80 30.42 9.11
CA ALA A 120 3.17 29.00 9.17
C ALA A 120 3.80 28.49 7.87
N GLY A 121 3.59 29.12 6.72
CA GLY A 121 4.17 28.74 5.42
C GLY A 121 5.70 28.70 5.44
N VAL A 122 6.34 29.65 6.14
CA VAL A 122 7.81 29.65 6.35
C VAL A 122 8.24 28.45 7.20
N ARG A 123 7.49 28.13 8.26
CA ARG A 123 7.76 26.97 9.12
C ARG A 123 7.52 25.66 8.36
N PHE A 124 6.49 25.60 7.53
CA PHE A 124 6.20 24.48 6.65
C PHE A 124 7.34 24.22 5.66
N LYS A 125 7.88 25.25 4.99
CA LYS A 125 9.03 25.07 4.08
C LYS A 125 10.25 24.51 4.81
N ARG A 126 10.48 24.92 6.07
CA ARG A 126 11.52 24.34 6.92
C ARG A 126 11.25 22.86 7.21
N LEU A 127 10.02 22.50 7.60
CA LEU A 127 9.60 21.10 7.78
C LEU A 127 9.86 20.28 6.51
N LEU A 128 9.44 20.78 5.35
CA LEU A 128 9.59 20.10 4.06
C LEU A 128 11.06 19.88 3.70
N SER A 129 11.93 20.87 3.93
CA SER A 129 13.37 20.75 3.69
C SER A 129 14.03 19.70 4.60
N GLU A 130 13.72 19.74 5.89
CA GLU A 130 14.27 18.77 6.86
C GLU A 130 13.83 17.35 6.54
N THR A 131 12.53 17.18 6.30
CA THR A 131 11.93 15.90 5.95
C THR A 131 12.43 15.37 4.60
N GLY A 132 12.66 16.23 3.62
CA GLY A 132 13.20 15.84 2.32
C GLY A 132 14.62 15.29 2.40
N SER A 133 15.47 15.85 3.27
CA SER A 133 16.81 15.30 3.53
C SER A 133 16.72 13.91 4.18
N ALA A 134 15.89 13.80 5.22
CA ALA A 134 15.61 12.55 5.91
C ALA A 134 15.09 11.46 4.97
N TYR A 135 14.17 11.80 4.05
CA TYR A 135 13.64 10.88 3.05
C TYR A 135 14.73 10.36 2.10
N ARG A 136 15.53 11.25 1.49
CA ARG A 136 16.59 10.84 0.56
C ARG A 136 17.62 9.92 1.22
N ALA A 137 17.99 10.25 2.45
CA ALA A 137 18.91 9.46 3.25
C ALA A 137 18.34 8.08 3.63
N GLY A 138 17.11 8.05 4.14
CA GLY A 138 16.40 6.83 4.51
C GLY A 138 16.12 5.93 3.31
N ARG A 139 15.80 6.51 2.15
CA ARG A 139 15.57 5.76 0.92
C ARG A 139 16.83 5.01 0.47
N ARG A 140 17.94 5.73 0.28
CA ARG A 140 19.23 5.14 -0.16
C ARG A 140 19.85 4.23 0.90
N GLY A 141 19.74 4.60 2.18
CA GLY A 141 20.35 3.89 3.28
C GLY A 141 19.56 2.68 3.76
N VAL A 142 18.22 2.71 3.67
CA VAL A 142 17.34 1.68 4.25
C VAL A 142 16.43 1.04 3.23
N LEU A 143 15.58 1.80 2.54
CA LEU A 143 14.49 1.23 1.73
C LEU A 143 14.98 0.45 0.51
N GLU A 144 16.11 0.85 -0.07
CA GLU A 144 16.66 0.25 -1.29
C GLU A 144 17.83 -0.72 -1.02
N ARG A 145 18.00 -1.21 0.21
CA ARG A 145 19.12 -2.10 0.57
C ARG A 145 18.67 -3.41 1.18
N ASN A 146 19.28 -4.49 0.72
CA ASN A 146 19.23 -5.77 1.43
C ASN A 146 20.16 -5.73 2.66
N PHE A 147 19.63 -6.13 3.81
CA PHE A 147 20.42 -6.38 5.02
C PHE A 147 20.60 -7.89 5.20
N LYS A 148 21.85 -8.34 5.37
CA LYS A 148 22.16 -9.74 5.70
C LYS A 148 22.39 -9.92 7.19
N THR A 149 22.96 -8.91 7.84
CA THR A 149 23.25 -8.88 9.27
C THR A 149 22.77 -7.59 9.92
N LEU A 150 22.65 -7.61 11.24
CA LEU A 150 22.39 -6.38 12.01
C LEU A 150 23.52 -5.35 11.84
N PHE A 151 24.77 -5.81 11.64
CA PHE A 151 25.90 -4.92 11.40
C PHE A 151 25.74 -4.14 10.09
N ASP A 152 25.27 -4.78 9.02
CA ASP A 152 24.97 -4.10 7.75
C ASP A 152 23.92 -2.98 7.92
N TYR A 153 22.98 -3.18 8.85
CA TYR A 153 21.91 -2.22 9.12
C TYR A 153 22.40 -1.02 9.92
N VAL A 154 23.15 -1.24 11.00
CA VAL A 154 23.68 -0.14 11.82
C VAL A 154 24.83 0.62 11.14
N THR A 155 25.49 0.00 10.16
CA THR A 155 26.52 0.64 9.32
C THR A 155 25.97 1.15 7.98
N ALA A 156 24.64 1.17 7.81
CA ALA A 156 24.03 1.74 6.61
C ALA A 156 24.54 3.19 6.40
N PRO A 157 24.81 3.60 5.15
CA PRO A 157 25.44 4.88 4.84
C PRO A 157 24.45 6.04 4.95
N ILE A 158 23.92 6.26 6.15
CA ILE A 158 23.06 7.38 6.52
C ILE A 158 23.94 8.38 7.27
N PRO A 159 23.99 9.65 6.84
CA PRO A 159 24.71 10.68 7.57
C PRO A 159 24.29 10.72 9.05
N PRO A 160 25.23 10.75 10.03
CA PRO A 160 24.90 10.62 11.45
C PRO A 160 23.92 11.67 11.97
N ASN A 161 23.99 12.90 11.45
CA ASN A 161 23.07 13.99 11.74
C ASN A 161 21.64 13.69 11.24
N GLU A 162 21.51 13.07 10.07
CA GLU A 162 20.22 12.67 9.52
C GLU A 162 19.68 11.43 10.25
N ALA A 163 20.50 10.41 10.51
CA ALA A 163 20.11 9.22 11.26
C ALA A 163 19.64 9.55 12.69
N PHE A 164 20.37 10.42 13.39
CA PHE A 164 19.99 10.91 14.71
C PHE A 164 18.72 11.76 14.62
N GLY A 165 18.64 12.68 13.65
CA GLY A 165 17.43 13.48 13.41
C GLY A 165 16.20 12.62 13.11
N LEU A 166 16.37 11.50 12.41
CA LEU A 166 15.32 10.56 12.02
C LEU A 166 14.65 9.88 13.21
N VAL A 167 15.44 9.48 14.20
CA VAL A 167 15.03 8.61 15.31
C VAL A 167 14.79 9.40 16.60
N ALA A 168 15.52 10.49 16.83
CA ALA A 168 15.50 11.22 18.11
C ALA A 168 14.36 12.24 18.26
N ARG A 169 13.45 12.35 17.27
CA ARG A 169 12.39 13.38 17.25
C ARG A 169 11.08 12.98 17.94
N GLY A 170 11.01 11.78 18.52
CA GLY A 170 9.83 11.31 19.26
C GLY A 170 8.63 11.03 18.38
N ALA A 171 7.42 11.27 18.91
CA ALA A 171 6.16 11.08 18.20
C ALA A 171 5.94 12.14 17.11
N LEU A 172 5.24 11.76 16.03
CA LEU A 172 4.98 12.64 14.88
C LEU A 172 4.16 13.88 15.28
N ASP A 173 3.07 13.73 16.03
CA ASP A 173 2.26 14.86 16.47
C ASP A 173 3.08 15.90 17.27
N ALA A 174 3.91 15.43 18.21
CA ALA A 174 4.80 16.30 18.97
C ALA A 174 5.84 17.01 18.08
N HIS A 175 6.34 16.31 17.05
CA HIS A 175 7.25 16.91 16.08
C HIS A 175 6.57 17.99 15.23
N LEU A 176 5.36 17.74 14.75
CA LEU A 176 4.55 18.72 14.00
C LEU A 176 4.21 19.95 14.85
N GLY A 177 4.05 19.78 16.17
CA GLY A 177 3.89 20.87 17.13
C GLY A 177 5.04 21.89 17.17
N ARG A 178 6.21 21.58 16.59
CA ARG A 178 7.34 22.53 16.45
C ARG A 178 7.19 23.47 15.25
N TYR A 179 6.25 23.19 14.35
CA TYR A 179 6.02 23.95 13.12
C TYR A 179 4.62 24.57 13.07
N PHE A 180 3.63 23.94 13.69
CA PHE A 180 2.24 24.39 13.67
C PHE A 180 1.70 24.58 15.08
N ASN A 181 0.91 25.63 15.28
CA ASN A 181 0.11 25.81 16.49
C ASN A 181 -1.32 25.33 16.26
N ASP A 182 -1.87 25.60 15.08
CA ASP A 182 -3.20 25.17 14.67
C ASP A 182 -3.27 23.64 14.65
N ARG A 183 -4.28 23.11 15.34
CA ARG A 183 -4.48 21.67 15.48
C ARG A 183 -4.83 21.01 14.14
N ARG A 184 -5.57 21.69 13.27
CA ARG A 184 -5.97 21.20 11.94
C ARG A 184 -4.76 20.92 11.07
N LEU A 185 -3.75 21.78 11.11
CA LEU A 185 -2.49 21.55 10.40
C LEU A 185 -1.76 20.31 10.94
N LYS A 186 -1.68 20.14 12.27
CA LYS A 186 -1.05 18.93 12.86
C LYS A 186 -1.79 17.66 12.44
N ASP A 187 -3.11 17.68 12.46
CA ASP A 187 -3.92 16.54 12.06
C ASP A 187 -3.79 16.25 10.55
N ALA A 188 -3.77 17.28 9.70
CA ALA A 188 -3.61 17.17 8.25
C ALA A 188 -2.21 16.69 7.80
N PHE A 189 -1.17 16.99 8.57
CA PHE A 189 0.19 16.46 8.33
C PHE A 189 0.50 15.19 9.12
N GLY A 190 -0.42 14.73 9.98
CA GLY A 190 -0.29 13.53 10.79
C GLY A 190 -1.06 12.32 10.23
N PHE A 191 -2.19 12.55 9.54
CA PHE A 191 -3.09 11.47 9.13
C PHE A 191 -2.44 10.44 8.19
N GLN A 192 -1.40 10.81 7.45
CA GLN A 192 -0.70 9.93 6.51
C GLN A 192 -0.14 8.67 7.21
N THR A 193 0.06 8.70 8.54
CA THR A 193 0.41 7.52 9.34
C THR A 193 -0.64 6.40 9.27
N LEU A 194 -1.88 6.72 8.90
CA LEU A 194 -2.92 5.74 8.58
C LEU A 194 -2.55 4.84 7.39
N TYR A 195 -1.72 5.31 6.44
CA TYR A 195 -1.22 4.47 5.35
C TYR A 195 -0.34 3.32 5.85
N LEU A 196 0.17 3.44 7.08
CA LEU A 196 0.96 2.43 7.77
C LEU A 196 0.13 1.66 8.81
N GLY A 197 -1.18 1.96 8.91
CA GLY A 197 -2.07 1.43 9.94
C GLY A 197 -1.70 1.86 11.36
N MET A 198 -1.14 3.07 11.52
CA MET A 198 -0.63 3.59 12.79
C MET A 198 -1.26 4.92 13.19
N SER A 199 -1.16 5.27 14.49
CA SER A 199 -1.57 6.56 15.06
C SER A 199 -0.44 7.59 14.99
N PRO A 200 -0.68 8.87 14.65
CA PRO A 200 0.35 9.90 14.65
C PRO A 200 0.91 10.24 16.05
N TYR A 201 0.17 9.91 17.11
CA TYR A 201 0.63 10.12 18.50
C TYR A 201 1.64 9.06 18.95
N ASP A 202 1.65 7.89 18.30
CA ASP A 202 2.54 6.78 18.64
C ASP A 202 3.56 6.47 17.52
N SER A 203 3.41 7.14 16.38
CA SER A 203 4.27 6.98 15.21
C SER A 203 5.54 7.81 15.35
N PRO A 204 6.72 7.26 15.02
CA PRO A 204 7.96 8.02 14.90
C PRO A 204 7.80 9.24 13.99
N ALA A 205 8.36 10.38 14.41
CA ALA A 205 8.40 11.63 13.64
C ALA A 205 9.04 11.49 12.25
N LEU A 206 9.82 10.43 12.06
CA LEU A 206 10.28 9.95 10.76
C LEU A 206 9.18 9.96 9.68
N TYR A 207 7.95 9.60 10.03
CA TYR A 207 6.85 9.49 9.07
C TYR A 207 6.31 10.81 8.56
N ALA A 208 6.83 11.95 9.01
CA ALA A 208 6.67 13.23 8.31
C ALA A 208 7.10 13.12 6.83
N MET A 209 7.99 12.16 6.49
CA MET A 209 8.39 11.88 5.10
C MET A 209 7.23 11.54 4.16
N LEU A 210 6.11 11.03 4.69
CA LEU A 210 4.95 10.69 3.86
C LEU A 210 4.33 11.95 3.24
N ALA A 211 4.18 13.02 4.03
CA ALA A 211 3.71 14.30 3.51
C ALA A 211 4.70 14.91 2.51
N TYR A 212 6.02 14.80 2.77
CA TYR A 212 7.03 15.24 1.80
C TYR A 212 6.89 14.49 0.46
N LEU A 213 6.71 13.18 0.49
CA LEU A 213 6.52 12.36 -0.70
C LEU A 213 5.33 12.83 -1.53
N GLU A 214 4.17 13.00 -0.91
CA GLU A 214 2.96 13.43 -1.61
C GLU A 214 3.10 14.82 -2.22
N ILE A 215 3.75 15.75 -1.52
CA ILE A 215 3.93 17.13 -1.99
C ILE A 215 5.04 17.18 -3.05
N ALA A 216 6.26 16.81 -2.70
CA ALA A 216 7.44 17.00 -3.56
C ALA A 216 7.45 16.07 -4.78
N GLU A 217 7.13 14.78 -4.61
CA GLU A 217 7.10 13.80 -5.72
C GLU A 217 5.74 13.83 -6.45
N GLY A 218 4.70 14.32 -5.78
CA GLY A 218 3.34 14.38 -6.31
C GLY A 218 2.59 13.04 -6.22
N ILE A 219 1.28 13.13 -6.41
CA ILE A 219 0.40 11.97 -6.58
C ILE A 219 -0.01 11.86 -8.04
N TRP A 220 0.15 10.66 -8.60
CA TRP A 220 -0.15 10.36 -9.98
C TRP A 220 -1.40 9.46 -10.08
N TYR A 221 -2.22 9.74 -11.08
CA TYR A 221 -3.36 8.93 -11.47
C TYR A 221 -3.08 8.28 -12.83
N PRO A 222 -3.00 6.94 -12.90
CA PRO A 222 -2.98 6.24 -14.17
C PRO A 222 -4.39 6.18 -14.78
N GLN A 223 -4.51 6.51 -16.07
CA GLN A 223 -5.78 6.40 -16.79
C GLN A 223 -6.32 4.97 -16.74
N GLY A 224 -7.62 4.84 -16.48
CA GLY A 224 -8.27 3.56 -16.23
C GLY A 224 -8.05 3.01 -14.81
N GLY A 225 -7.49 3.82 -13.90
CA GLY A 225 -7.27 3.49 -12.49
C GLY A 225 -5.98 2.72 -12.21
N MET A 226 -5.62 2.57 -10.94
CA MET A 226 -4.43 1.86 -10.46
C MET A 226 -4.35 0.41 -10.95
N ALA A 227 -5.47 -0.24 -11.23
CA ALA A 227 -5.53 -1.57 -11.83
C ALA A 227 -4.92 -1.64 -13.25
N SER A 228 -4.64 -0.51 -13.91
CA SER A 228 -3.90 -0.47 -15.18
C SER A 228 -2.43 -0.87 -15.02
N ILE A 229 -1.80 -0.56 -13.88
CA ILE A 229 -0.39 -0.86 -13.61
C ILE A 229 -0.12 -2.39 -13.65
N PRO A 230 -0.82 -3.24 -12.87
CA PRO A 230 -0.58 -4.67 -12.94
C PRO A 230 -0.99 -5.29 -14.29
N ARG A 231 -1.96 -4.71 -15.00
CA ARG A 231 -2.31 -5.15 -16.36
C ARG A 231 -1.16 -4.89 -17.34
N ALA A 232 -0.55 -3.71 -17.29
CA ALA A 232 0.63 -3.38 -18.09
C ALA A 232 1.83 -4.29 -17.74
N LEU A 233 2.08 -4.52 -16.44
CA LEU A 233 3.15 -5.42 -16.01
C LEU A 233 2.90 -6.88 -16.43
N ALA A 234 1.65 -7.36 -16.40
CA ALA A 234 1.29 -8.69 -16.89
C ALA A 234 1.52 -8.83 -18.39
N ALA A 235 1.06 -7.87 -19.19
CA ALA A 235 1.30 -7.85 -20.64
C ALA A 235 2.80 -7.82 -20.98
N LEU A 236 3.59 -7.04 -20.23
CA LEU A 236 5.05 -7.03 -20.35
C LEU A 236 5.68 -8.37 -19.96
N CYS A 237 5.19 -9.03 -18.91
CA CYS A 237 5.64 -10.38 -18.54
C CYS A 237 5.42 -11.37 -19.69
N GLU A 238 4.21 -11.42 -20.26
CA GLU A 238 3.88 -12.29 -21.38
C GLU A 238 4.73 -11.99 -22.62
N ALA A 239 4.90 -10.71 -22.97
CA ALA A 239 5.77 -10.28 -24.06
C ALA A 239 7.24 -10.70 -23.89
N ARG A 240 7.68 -10.92 -22.64
CA ARG A 240 9.02 -11.41 -22.28
C ARG A 240 9.08 -12.92 -22.04
N GLY A 241 8.03 -13.66 -22.41
CA GLY A 241 7.98 -15.12 -22.34
C GLY A 241 7.75 -15.69 -20.94
N VAL A 242 7.25 -14.87 -20.00
CA VAL A 242 6.75 -15.38 -18.71
C VAL A 242 5.40 -16.06 -18.94
N GLU A 243 5.24 -17.25 -18.38
CA GLU A 243 3.97 -17.95 -18.39
C GLU A 243 3.08 -17.49 -17.22
N LEU A 244 1.93 -16.87 -17.51
CA LEU A 244 0.94 -16.51 -16.51
C LEU A 244 -0.17 -17.55 -16.47
N ARG A 245 -0.39 -18.20 -15.32
CA ARG A 245 -1.49 -19.16 -15.11
C ARG A 245 -2.46 -18.62 -14.06
N TYR A 246 -3.59 -18.13 -14.54
CA TYR A 246 -4.74 -17.73 -13.71
C TYR A 246 -5.60 -18.95 -13.33
N GLY A 247 -6.40 -18.83 -12.26
CA GLY A 247 -7.17 -19.95 -11.69
C GLY A 247 -6.32 -21.07 -11.08
N ALA A 248 -5.01 -20.85 -10.91
CA ALA A 248 -4.04 -21.83 -10.43
C ALA A 248 -3.75 -21.61 -8.94
N ASP A 249 -4.61 -22.15 -8.06
CA ASP A 249 -4.40 -22.06 -6.61
C ASP A 249 -3.29 -23.02 -6.15
N VAL A 250 -2.28 -22.48 -5.47
CA VAL A 250 -1.17 -23.26 -4.93
C VAL A 250 -1.60 -23.84 -3.59
N ALA A 251 -1.59 -25.18 -3.49
CA ALA A 251 -1.94 -25.89 -2.27
C ALA A 251 -0.76 -25.99 -1.30
N ARG A 252 0.45 -26.31 -1.78
CA ARG A 252 1.66 -26.43 -0.94
C ARG A 252 2.96 -26.39 -1.73
N ILE A 253 4.04 -26.04 -1.04
CA ILE A 253 5.43 -26.13 -1.51
C ILE A 253 6.03 -27.45 -1.04
N GLU A 254 6.50 -28.26 -1.98
CA GLU A 254 7.20 -29.50 -1.69
C GLU A 254 8.68 -29.23 -1.45
N THR A 255 9.24 -29.90 -0.43
CA THR A 255 10.64 -29.70 -0.03
C THR A 255 11.38 -31.02 0.09
N ARG A 256 12.70 -30.97 -0.09
CA ARG A 256 13.63 -32.07 0.20
C ARG A 256 14.84 -31.50 0.92
N GLY A 257 14.94 -31.77 2.23
CA GLY A 257 15.94 -31.15 3.08
C GLY A 257 15.77 -29.62 3.12
N ALA A 258 16.86 -28.88 2.94
CA ALA A 258 16.89 -27.41 3.01
C ALA A 258 16.52 -26.71 1.68
N ARG A 259 15.75 -27.35 0.80
CA ARG A 259 15.38 -26.80 -0.52
C ARG A 259 13.94 -27.15 -0.90
N ALA A 260 13.25 -26.20 -1.53
CA ALA A 260 12.02 -26.45 -2.27
C ALA A 260 12.35 -27.16 -3.60
N THR A 261 11.53 -28.15 -3.97
CA THR A 261 11.70 -28.95 -5.19
C THR A 261 10.56 -28.79 -6.17
N ALA A 262 9.34 -28.51 -5.67
CA ALA A 262 8.18 -28.30 -6.51
C ALA A 262 7.09 -27.47 -5.81
N VAL A 263 6.17 -26.99 -6.61
CA VAL A 263 4.90 -26.39 -6.19
C VAL A 263 3.79 -27.34 -6.59
N ARG A 264 2.87 -27.63 -5.66
CA ARG A 264 1.68 -28.42 -5.92
C ARG A 264 0.44 -27.54 -5.89
N LEU A 265 -0.37 -27.64 -6.93
CA LEU A 265 -1.64 -26.93 -7.05
C LEU A 265 -2.80 -27.68 -6.37
N ALA A 266 -3.93 -27.00 -6.19
CA ALA A 266 -5.15 -27.57 -5.64
C ALA A 266 -5.76 -28.68 -6.52
N ASP A 267 -5.46 -28.71 -7.82
CA ASP A 267 -5.85 -29.77 -8.76
C ASP A 267 -4.87 -30.97 -8.78
N GLU A 268 -3.94 -31.01 -7.81
CA GLU A 268 -2.88 -32.01 -7.68
C GLU A 268 -1.79 -31.97 -8.77
N SER A 269 -1.84 -31.02 -9.71
CA SER A 269 -0.73 -30.81 -10.63
C SER A 269 0.53 -30.36 -9.90
N ARG A 270 1.68 -30.77 -10.43
CA ARG A 270 2.99 -30.59 -9.82
C ARG A 270 3.95 -29.91 -10.79
N LEU A 271 4.54 -28.80 -10.36
CA LEU A 271 5.50 -28.02 -11.14
C LEU A 271 6.84 -27.95 -10.40
N GLU A 272 7.92 -28.41 -11.04
CA GLU A 272 9.27 -28.31 -10.49
C GLU A 272 9.87 -26.93 -10.72
N ALA A 273 10.67 -26.45 -9.76
CA ALA A 273 11.35 -25.17 -9.87
C ALA A 273 12.70 -25.16 -9.12
N ASP A 274 13.67 -24.46 -9.70
CA ASP A 274 14.96 -24.20 -9.04
C ASP A 274 14.80 -23.13 -7.94
N VAL A 275 13.90 -22.16 -8.16
CA VAL A 275 13.60 -21.03 -7.27
C VAL A 275 12.09 -20.88 -7.09
N VAL A 276 11.64 -20.64 -5.86
CA VAL A 276 10.25 -20.31 -5.54
C VAL A 276 10.19 -18.94 -4.88
N VAL A 277 9.36 -18.05 -5.42
CA VAL A 277 9.08 -16.73 -4.84
C VAL A 277 7.62 -16.66 -4.42
N LEU A 278 7.37 -16.36 -3.15
CA LEU A 278 6.03 -16.24 -2.59
C LEU A 278 5.64 -14.76 -2.51
N ASN A 279 4.63 -14.36 -3.27
CA ASN A 279 3.98 -13.04 -3.15
C ASN A 279 2.74 -13.07 -2.23
N ALA A 280 2.38 -14.25 -1.71
CA ALA A 280 1.40 -14.40 -0.64
C ALA A 280 1.86 -13.69 0.64
N ASP A 281 0.90 -13.25 1.46
CA ASP A 281 1.20 -12.69 2.77
C ASP A 281 1.99 -13.67 3.62
N VAL A 282 3.05 -13.19 4.28
CA VAL A 282 3.98 -14.04 5.03
C VAL A 282 3.26 -14.95 6.05
N PRO A 283 2.33 -14.46 6.90
CA PRO A 283 1.56 -15.34 7.77
C PRO A 283 0.83 -16.47 7.03
N VAL A 284 0.21 -16.13 5.90
CA VAL A 284 -0.57 -17.08 5.10
C VAL A 284 0.33 -18.07 4.36
N ALA A 285 1.49 -17.62 3.90
CA ALA A 285 2.49 -18.47 3.29
C ALA A 285 2.99 -19.55 4.26
N TYR A 286 3.24 -19.20 5.53
CA TYR A 286 3.61 -20.17 6.56
C TYR A 286 2.45 -21.09 6.97
N ASP A 287 1.22 -20.55 7.06
CA ASP A 287 0.04 -21.32 7.48
C ASP A 287 -0.40 -22.34 6.41
N ARG A 288 -0.37 -21.96 5.13
CA ARG A 288 -0.96 -22.75 4.04
C ARG A 288 0.04 -23.38 3.08
N LEU A 289 1.12 -22.67 2.74
CA LEU A 289 1.96 -23.05 1.60
C LEU A 289 3.23 -23.79 2.03
N LEU A 290 3.86 -23.38 3.12
CA LEU A 290 5.17 -23.86 3.54
C LEU A 290 5.08 -24.99 4.57
N PRO A 291 6.04 -25.93 4.59
CA PRO A 291 6.16 -26.88 5.68
C PRO A 291 6.76 -26.20 6.92
N GLY A 292 6.23 -26.54 8.10
CA GLY A 292 6.72 -26.07 9.39
C GLY A 292 6.08 -24.76 9.85
N GLU A 293 6.48 -24.29 11.03
CA GLU A 293 5.91 -23.10 11.65
C GLU A 293 6.66 -21.82 11.24
N ALA A 294 5.94 -20.70 11.25
CA ALA A 294 6.54 -19.38 11.12
C ALA A 294 7.59 -19.14 12.23
N PRO A 295 8.67 -18.37 11.95
CA PRO A 295 9.63 -17.97 12.97
C PRO A 295 8.94 -17.32 14.19
N LEU A 296 9.33 -17.73 15.41
CA LEU A 296 8.76 -17.21 16.66
C LEU A 296 8.77 -15.68 16.76
N THR A 297 9.75 -15.03 16.14
CA THR A 297 9.86 -13.57 16.07
C THR A 297 8.62 -12.92 15.45
N GLN A 298 7.93 -13.60 14.53
CA GLN A 298 6.72 -13.07 13.90
C GLN A 298 5.53 -12.97 14.87
N ARG A 299 5.51 -13.73 15.96
CA ARG A 299 4.44 -13.69 16.97
C ARG A 299 4.42 -12.38 17.76
N PHE A 300 5.53 -11.65 17.78
CA PHE A 300 5.68 -10.38 18.49
C PHE A 300 5.49 -9.16 17.58
N LEU A 301 5.22 -9.37 16.29
CA LEU A 301 5.00 -8.28 15.35
C LEU A 301 3.59 -7.72 15.54
N ARG A 302 3.52 -6.40 15.67
CA ARG A 302 2.30 -5.61 15.70
C ARG A 302 1.73 -5.52 14.29
N VAL A 303 0.44 -5.83 14.18
CA VAL A 303 -0.35 -5.72 12.96
C VAL A 303 -1.01 -4.35 12.93
N GLY A 304 -1.04 -3.70 11.76
CA GLY A 304 -1.71 -2.42 11.61
C GLY A 304 -3.23 -2.57 11.65
N ALA A 305 -3.92 -1.45 11.81
CA ALA A 305 -5.36 -1.39 11.60
C ALA A 305 -5.74 -1.92 10.20
N SER A 306 -6.96 -2.43 10.09
CA SER A 306 -7.57 -2.77 8.81
C SER A 306 -8.46 -1.63 8.31
N VAL A 307 -9.21 -1.87 7.24
CA VAL A 307 -10.13 -0.93 6.63
C VAL A 307 -11.43 -1.60 6.25
N TYR A 308 -12.50 -0.81 6.21
CA TYR A 308 -13.77 -1.17 5.63
C TYR A 308 -14.06 -0.24 4.44
N LEU A 309 -14.46 -0.83 3.32
CA LEU A 309 -14.64 -0.12 2.05
C LEU A 309 -16.08 -0.20 1.56
N LEU A 310 -16.56 0.92 1.04
CA LEU A 310 -17.78 1.04 0.24
C LEU A 310 -17.42 1.50 -1.17
N TYR A 311 -17.88 0.76 -2.16
CA TYR A 311 -17.79 1.12 -3.58
C TYR A 311 -19.19 1.43 -4.07
N LEU A 312 -19.47 2.69 -4.35
CA LEU A 312 -20.80 3.16 -4.71
C LEU A 312 -20.80 3.74 -6.13
N GLY A 313 -21.75 3.34 -6.93
CA GLY A 313 -22.18 4.08 -8.13
C GLY A 313 -23.36 4.94 -7.77
N ILE A 314 -23.22 6.26 -7.90
CA ILE A 314 -24.20 7.26 -7.46
C ILE A 314 -24.82 7.94 -8.68
N GLU A 315 -26.15 7.97 -8.77
CA GLU A 315 -26.87 8.78 -9.75
C GLU A 315 -26.80 10.26 -9.36
N GLY A 316 -26.53 11.14 -10.33
CA GLY A 316 -26.36 12.57 -10.13
C GLY A 316 -24.97 12.98 -9.64
N GLN A 317 -24.79 14.27 -9.39
CA GLN A 317 -23.50 14.83 -8.98
C GLN A 317 -23.26 14.74 -7.47
N LEU A 318 -22.00 14.54 -7.08
CA LEU A 318 -21.47 14.63 -5.73
C LEU A 318 -20.94 16.06 -5.53
N PRO A 319 -21.58 16.88 -4.69
CA PRO A 319 -21.14 18.26 -4.46
C PRO A 319 -19.70 18.32 -3.96
N ASP A 320 -18.91 19.26 -4.50
CA ASP A 320 -17.53 19.57 -4.10
C ASP A 320 -16.58 18.35 -3.97
N ALA A 321 -16.87 17.28 -4.71
CA ALA A 321 -16.04 16.09 -4.74
C ALA A 321 -14.81 16.32 -5.61
N HIS A 322 -13.63 16.20 -5.00
CA HIS A 322 -12.37 16.09 -5.73
C HIS A 322 -12.05 14.62 -6.03
N HIS A 323 -10.97 14.37 -6.80
CA HIS A 323 -10.49 13.00 -7.00
C HIS A 323 -10.26 12.30 -5.66
N HIS A 324 -9.56 12.96 -4.73
CA HIS A 324 -9.25 12.45 -3.40
C HIS A 324 -9.67 13.46 -2.33
N ASN A 325 -10.38 12.98 -1.31
CA ASN A 325 -10.91 13.78 -0.22
C ASN A 325 -10.67 13.06 1.10
N ILE A 326 -10.17 13.77 2.11
CA ILE A 326 -9.91 13.25 3.44
C ILE A 326 -10.80 13.98 4.42
N HIS A 327 -11.62 13.25 5.16
CA HIS A 327 -12.50 13.81 6.19
C HIS A 327 -12.03 13.34 7.54
N LEU A 328 -11.52 14.29 8.33
CA LEU A 328 -10.99 13.98 9.64
C LEU A 328 -12.10 14.01 10.70
N PRO A 329 -12.03 13.15 11.73
CA PRO A 329 -12.84 13.29 12.93
C PRO A 329 -12.61 14.64 13.61
N ALA A 330 -13.62 15.14 14.34
CA ALA A 330 -13.52 16.34 15.17
C ALA A 330 -12.50 16.17 16.31
N ASP A 331 -12.50 15.00 16.96
CA ASP A 331 -11.47 14.59 17.94
C ASP A 331 -10.65 13.43 17.37
N THR A 332 -9.64 13.80 16.58
CA THR A 332 -8.69 12.86 15.99
C THR A 332 -8.03 12.00 17.07
N HIS A 333 -7.61 12.59 18.19
CA HIS A 333 -6.92 11.87 19.26
C HIS A 333 -7.80 10.76 19.85
N ARG A 334 -9.07 11.04 20.12
CA ARG A 334 -10.01 10.01 20.59
C ARG A 334 -10.20 8.92 19.53
N ALA A 335 -10.40 9.30 18.28
CA ALA A 335 -10.58 8.33 17.19
C ALA A 335 -9.37 7.39 17.04
N TYR A 336 -8.15 7.92 17.06
CA TYR A 336 -6.92 7.12 16.99
C TYR A 336 -6.73 6.21 18.20
N ARG A 337 -7.05 6.69 19.42
CA ARG A 337 -6.99 5.86 20.62
C ARG A 337 -7.96 4.68 20.54
N THR A 338 -9.21 4.95 20.19
CA THR A 338 -10.25 3.92 20.09
C THR A 338 -9.91 2.87 19.03
N LEU A 339 -9.41 3.30 17.87
CA LEU A 339 -8.98 2.40 16.81
C LEU A 339 -7.72 1.59 17.18
N CYS A 340 -6.62 2.27 17.51
CA CYS A 340 -5.30 1.64 17.57
C CYS A 340 -4.98 1.01 18.93
N GLN A 341 -5.59 1.49 20.02
CA GLN A 341 -5.30 1.04 21.38
C GLN A 341 -6.46 0.22 21.97
N GLU A 342 -7.70 0.68 21.80
CA GLU A 342 -8.89 -0.01 22.35
C GLU A 342 -9.39 -1.13 21.42
N GLY A 343 -9.00 -1.14 20.14
CA GLY A 343 -9.37 -2.17 19.18
C GLY A 343 -10.86 -2.11 18.80
N ALA A 344 -11.45 -0.92 18.78
CA ALA A 344 -12.85 -0.67 18.45
C ALA A 344 -13.00 0.35 17.31
N ILE A 345 -14.17 0.37 16.67
CA ILE A 345 -14.47 1.35 15.61
C ILE A 345 -14.89 2.67 16.28
N PRO A 346 -14.19 3.80 16.06
CA PRO A 346 -14.56 5.09 16.63
C PRO A 346 -15.96 5.54 16.21
N ASP A 347 -16.68 6.27 17.06
CA ASP A 347 -18.01 6.82 16.73
C ASP A 347 -17.93 7.82 15.57
N ASP A 348 -17.01 8.78 15.67
CA ASP A 348 -16.67 9.74 14.62
C ASP A 348 -15.61 9.15 13.69
N LEU A 349 -16.04 8.82 12.48
CA LEU A 349 -15.25 8.07 11.51
C LEU A 349 -14.32 8.99 10.73
N PHE A 350 -13.06 8.56 10.61
CA PHE A 350 -12.21 9.00 9.52
C PHE A 350 -12.79 8.48 8.19
N LEU A 351 -12.94 9.34 7.19
CA LEU A 351 -13.30 8.90 5.84
C LEU A 351 -12.26 9.37 4.83
N TYR A 352 -11.75 8.42 4.05
CA TYR A 352 -11.10 8.70 2.79
C TYR A 352 -12.09 8.43 1.65
N VAL A 353 -12.35 9.45 0.83
CA VAL A 353 -13.28 9.36 -0.31
C VAL A 353 -12.53 9.62 -1.60
N CYS A 354 -12.61 8.67 -2.52
CA CYS A 354 -12.04 8.75 -3.85
C CYS A 354 -13.16 8.74 -4.91
N SER A 355 -13.18 9.74 -5.80
CA SER A 355 -14.12 9.81 -6.92
C SER A 355 -13.35 9.94 -8.24
N PRO A 356 -12.85 8.83 -8.79
CA PRO A 356 -12.03 8.88 -9.99
C PRO A 356 -12.84 9.37 -11.21
N SER A 357 -14.17 9.23 -11.20
CA SER A 357 -15.05 9.77 -12.25
C SER A 357 -15.00 11.30 -12.40
N VAL A 358 -14.54 12.03 -11.38
CA VAL A 358 -14.26 13.48 -11.48
C VAL A 358 -13.10 13.76 -12.45
N THR A 359 -12.14 12.83 -12.52
CA THR A 359 -10.96 12.95 -13.40
C THR A 359 -11.15 12.23 -14.73
N GLU A 360 -11.85 11.10 -14.71
CA GLU A 360 -12.15 10.27 -15.88
C GLU A 360 -13.65 9.92 -15.92
N PRO A 361 -14.51 10.76 -16.53
CA PRO A 361 -15.95 10.57 -16.53
C PRO A 361 -16.44 9.23 -17.09
N ALA A 362 -15.64 8.59 -17.96
CA ALA A 362 -15.94 7.28 -18.54
C ALA A 362 -15.98 6.12 -17.53
N LEU A 363 -15.57 6.34 -16.27
CA LEU A 363 -15.64 5.36 -15.20
C LEU A 363 -17.03 5.20 -14.57
N ALA A 364 -18.00 6.01 -14.99
CA ALA A 364 -19.39 5.92 -14.57
C ALA A 364 -20.32 6.04 -15.80
N PRO A 365 -21.56 5.49 -15.73
CA PRO A 365 -22.59 5.78 -16.71
C PRO A 365 -22.90 7.28 -16.81
N PRO A 366 -23.41 7.76 -17.96
CA PRO A 366 -23.83 9.16 -18.09
C PRO A 366 -24.78 9.61 -16.98
N GLY A 367 -24.53 10.79 -16.41
CA GLY A 367 -25.32 11.34 -15.31
C GLY A 367 -25.03 10.71 -13.95
N CYS A 368 -24.09 9.77 -13.84
CA CYS A 368 -23.67 9.14 -12.59
C CYS A 368 -22.20 9.46 -12.25
N GLN A 369 -21.80 9.16 -11.01
CA GLN A 369 -20.42 9.26 -10.52
C GLN A 369 -20.04 8.03 -9.69
N THR A 370 -18.75 7.74 -9.63
CA THR A 370 -18.17 6.74 -8.73
C THR A 370 -17.81 7.37 -7.39
N LEU A 371 -18.03 6.63 -6.30
CA LEU A 371 -17.64 7.00 -4.95
C LEU A 371 -17.08 5.78 -4.24
N TYR A 372 -15.77 5.77 -4.08
CA TYR A 372 -15.05 4.89 -3.17
C TYR A 372 -14.98 5.58 -1.80
N ALA A 373 -15.43 4.94 -0.73
CA ALA A 373 -15.27 5.43 0.64
C ALA A 373 -14.59 4.38 1.50
N LEU A 374 -13.60 4.81 2.27
CA LEU A 374 -12.80 3.98 3.16
C LEU A 374 -12.83 4.56 4.56
N THR A 375 -13.02 3.71 5.57
CA THR A 375 -12.75 4.03 6.97
C THR A 375 -11.81 3.01 7.59
N MET A 376 -11.07 3.42 8.62
CA MET A 376 -10.15 2.56 9.34
C MET A 376 -10.88 1.77 10.42
N VAL A 377 -10.56 0.49 10.56
CA VAL A 377 -11.22 -0.43 11.50
C VAL A 377 -10.20 -1.36 12.15
N PRO A 378 -10.50 -1.97 13.31
CA PRO A 378 -9.59 -2.95 13.91
C PRO A 378 -9.34 -4.15 12.98
N HIS A 379 -8.15 -4.76 13.07
CA HIS A 379 -7.86 -5.98 12.32
C HIS A 379 -8.59 -7.19 12.92
N LEU A 380 -8.65 -8.33 12.21
CA LEU A 380 -9.42 -9.51 12.61
C LEU A 380 -8.97 -10.18 13.93
N GLY A 381 -7.81 -9.78 14.48
CA GLY A 381 -7.35 -10.24 15.79
C GLY A 381 -7.94 -9.44 16.96
N GLN A 382 -8.62 -8.32 16.66
CA GLN A 382 -9.25 -7.44 17.63
C GLN A 382 -10.78 -7.41 17.45
N LEU A 383 -11.26 -7.45 16.20
CA LEU A 383 -12.69 -7.45 15.87
C LEU A 383 -12.99 -8.42 14.72
N SER A 384 -13.85 -9.41 14.96
CA SER A 384 -14.11 -10.50 14.01
C SER A 384 -15.55 -10.63 13.52
N ASP A 385 -16.55 -10.07 14.22
CA ASP A 385 -17.98 -10.21 13.86
C ASP A 385 -18.42 -9.23 12.76
N TRP A 386 -17.87 -9.41 11.55
CA TRP A 386 -18.18 -8.55 10.40
C TRP A 386 -19.56 -8.80 9.80
N ALA A 387 -20.21 -9.92 10.12
CA ALA A 387 -21.58 -10.19 9.71
C ALA A 387 -22.56 -9.22 10.39
N GLN A 388 -22.33 -8.92 11.68
CA GLN A 388 -23.09 -7.92 12.42
C GLN A 388 -22.58 -6.49 12.19
N GLU A 389 -21.27 -6.27 12.30
CA GLU A 389 -20.68 -4.93 12.25
C GLU A 389 -20.72 -4.30 10.86
N GLY A 390 -20.59 -5.11 9.80
CA GLY A 390 -20.54 -4.61 8.41
C GLY A 390 -21.77 -3.79 8.00
N PRO A 391 -23.00 -4.32 8.13
CA PRO A 391 -24.22 -3.56 7.82
C PRO A 391 -24.40 -2.29 8.65
N LEU A 392 -24.05 -2.32 9.94
CA LEU A 392 -24.14 -1.15 10.83
C LEU A 392 -23.14 -0.07 10.42
N LEU A 393 -21.89 -0.46 10.14
CA LEU A 393 -20.85 0.47 9.71
C LEU A 393 -21.18 1.10 8.35
N ARG A 394 -21.82 0.36 7.43
CA ARG A 394 -22.30 0.92 6.17
C ARG A 394 -23.24 2.11 6.42
N GLU A 395 -24.26 1.96 7.28
CA GLU A 395 -25.18 3.07 7.57
C GLU A 395 -24.46 4.27 8.18
N ARG A 396 -23.57 4.03 9.14
CA ARG A 396 -22.76 5.07 9.78
C ARG A 396 -21.87 5.82 8.78
N MET A 397 -21.27 5.11 7.82
CA MET A 397 -20.49 5.73 6.75
C MET A 397 -21.38 6.57 5.82
N LEU A 398 -22.59 6.12 5.47
CA LEU A 398 -23.52 6.91 4.65
C LEU A 398 -23.96 8.20 5.38
N ASP A 399 -24.22 8.12 6.69
CA ASP A 399 -24.52 9.30 7.50
C ASP A 399 -23.34 10.26 7.57
N ARG A 400 -22.13 9.74 7.78
CA ARG A 400 -20.91 10.55 7.80
C ARG A 400 -20.58 11.17 6.43
N LEU A 401 -20.89 10.49 5.32
CA LEU A 401 -20.79 11.04 3.95
C LEU A 401 -21.80 12.17 3.72
N ARG A 402 -23.03 12.03 4.23
CA ARG A 402 -24.03 13.10 4.20
C ARG A 402 -23.55 14.33 4.97
N GLU A 403 -23.03 14.14 6.18
CA GLU A 403 -22.44 15.19 7.02
C GLU A 403 -21.20 15.84 6.39
N ALA A 404 -20.42 15.06 5.64
CA ALA A 404 -19.29 15.52 4.85
C ALA A 404 -19.66 16.36 3.60
N GLY A 405 -20.96 16.54 3.32
CA GLY A 405 -21.44 17.42 2.25
C GLY A 405 -21.82 16.71 0.94
N TYR A 406 -21.76 15.38 0.87
CA TYR A 406 -22.11 14.64 -0.36
C TYR A 406 -23.62 14.53 -0.61
N GLY A 407 -24.44 15.05 0.31
CA GLY A 407 -25.90 14.98 0.25
C GLY A 407 -26.45 13.62 0.68
N GLU A 408 -27.76 13.43 0.56
CA GLU A 408 -28.39 12.14 0.85
C GLU A 408 -28.15 11.16 -0.30
N LEU A 409 -27.43 10.07 0.00
CA LEU A 409 -26.95 9.12 -1.01
C LEU A 409 -27.87 7.90 -1.16
N ARG A 410 -28.63 7.49 -0.14
CA ARG A 410 -29.32 6.18 -0.10
C ARG A 410 -30.24 5.96 -1.31
N GLY A 411 -31.04 6.95 -1.68
CA GLY A 411 -31.93 6.88 -2.84
C GLY A 411 -31.23 6.97 -4.20
N ARG A 412 -29.95 7.33 -4.22
CA ARG A 412 -29.15 7.60 -5.42
C ARG A 412 -28.15 6.49 -5.72
N ILE A 413 -27.96 5.52 -4.82
CA ILE A 413 -27.09 4.36 -5.05
C ILE A 413 -27.70 3.51 -6.17
N ARG A 414 -26.92 3.27 -7.22
CA ARG A 414 -27.25 2.38 -8.35
C ARG A 414 -26.40 1.13 -8.33
N PHE A 415 -25.14 1.26 -7.92
CA PHE A 415 -24.23 0.13 -7.73
C PHE A 415 -23.65 0.16 -6.31
N GLU A 416 -23.51 -1.00 -5.68
CA GLU A 416 -22.87 -1.11 -4.38
C GLU A 416 -22.06 -2.40 -4.22
N ARG A 417 -20.82 -2.24 -3.77
CA ARG A 417 -20.02 -3.33 -3.17
C ARG A 417 -19.45 -2.89 -1.83
N ARG A 418 -19.27 -3.85 -0.94
CA ARG A 418 -18.66 -3.66 0.38
C ARG A 418 -17.48 -4.59 0.50
N PHE A 419 -16.47 -4.18 1.23
CA PHE A 419 -15.30 -5.02 1.46
C PHE A 419 -14.75 -4.79 2.87
N SER A 420 -14.87 -5.82 3.69
CA SER A 420 -14.52 -5.83 5.10
C SER A 420 -13.13 -6.47 5.33
N PRO A 421 -12.58 -6.38 6.54
CA PRO A 421 -11.41 -7.17 6.93
C PRO A 421 -11.59 -8.68 6.71
N GLN A 422 -12.82 -9.18 6.87
CA GLN A 422 -13.11 -10.58 6.58
C GLN A 422 -12.97 -10.89 5.08
N ASP A 423 -13.43 -10.01 4.20
CA ASP A 423 -13.25 -10.16 2.76
C ASP A 423 -11.78 -10.10 2.35
N PHE A 424 -10.96 -9.27 3.02
CA PHE A 424 -9.50 -9.27 2.82
C PHE A 424 -8.87 -10.63 3.13
N ARG A 425 -9.29 -11.28 4.22
CA ARG A 425 -8.83 -12.63 4.58
C ARG A 425 -9.33 -13.67 3.59
N ASP A 426 -10.63 -13.70 3.36
CA ASP A 426 -11.30 -14.80 2.65
C ASP A 426 -11.08 -14.71 1.13
N GLN A 427 -11.20 -13.50 0.56
CA GLN A 427 -11.11 -13.29 -0.88
C GLN A 427 -9.71 -12.93 -1.35
N LEU A 428 -8.87 -12.29 -0.52
CA LEU A 428 -7.53 -11.82 -0.89
C LEU A 428 -6.39 -12.52 -0.13
N GLN A 429 -6.70 -13.42 0.82
CA GLN A 429 -5.70 -14.16 1.61
C GLN A 429 -4.72 -13.21 2.31
N VAL A 430 -5.28 -12.12 2.86
CA VAL A 430 -4.52 -11.13 3.64
C VAL A 430 -4.52 -11.53 5.11
N GLY A 431 -3.34 -11.63 5.69
CA GLY A 431 -3.17 -11.98 7.11
C GLY A 431 -3.89 -10.98 8.01
N PHE A 432 -4.64 -11.48 9.00
CA PHE A 432 -5.46 -10.68 9.91
C PHE A 432 -6.48 -9.75 9.24
N GLY A 433 -6.74 -9.94 7.94
CA GLY A 433 -7.54 -9.02 7.15
C GLY A 433 -6.95 -7.61 7.06
N ALA A 434 -5.67 -7.40 7.34
CA ALA A 434 -5.05 -6.06 7.42
C ALA A 434 -4.26 -5.73 6.13
N PRO A 435 -4.80 -4.93 5.20
CA PRO A 435 -4.16 -4.70 3.89
C PRO A 435 -2.82 -3.96 3.97
N PHE A 436 -2.54 -3.25 5.07
CA PHE A 436 -1.26 -2.60 5.33
C PHE A 436 -0.20 -3.55 5.94
N GLY A 437 -0.62 -4.72 6.41
CA GLY A 437 0.25 -5.73 7.00
C GLY A 437 0.81 -5.33 8.38
N TYR A 438 2.08 -5.64 8.62
CA TYR A 438 2.76 -5.29 9.88
C TYR A 438 3.05 -3.79 9.95
N THR A 439 2.87 -3.20 11.14
CA THR A 439 3.17 -1.80 11.39
C THR A 439 4.64 -1.48 11.19
N HIS A 440 4.93 -0.19 11.14
CA HIS A 440 6.24 0.37 10.87
C HIS A 440 6.86 1.01 12.14
N HIS A 441 6.67 0.40 13.31
CA HIS A 441 7.49 0.79 14.47
C HIS A 441 8.98 0.57 14.19
N LEU A 442 9.87 1.28 14.88
CA LEU A 442 11.32 1.22 14.62
C LEU A 442 11.92 -0.19 14.76
N ASN A 443 11.30 -1.05 15.56
CA ASN A 443 11.65 -2.47 15.71
C ASN A 443 10.95 -3.39 14.69
N GLN A 444 10.30 -2.85 13.65
CA GLN A 444 9.60 -3.58 12.58
C GLN A 444 9.91 -3.00 11.17
N VAL A 445 10.96 -2.20 11.07
CA VAL A 445 11.47 -1.62 9.81
C VAL A 445 12.91 -2.06 9.57
N GLY A 446 13.40 -1.87 8.34
CA GLY A 446 14.77 -2.22 7.99
C GLY A 446 15.06 -3.70 8.24
N TYR A 447 16.15 -4.00 8.95
CA TYR A 447 16.56 -5.37 9.31
C TYR A 447 15.57 -6.12 10.21
N PHE A 448 14.77 -5.41 11.01
CA PHE A 448 13.83 -6.04 11.95
C PHE A 448 12.49 -6.44 11.32
N ARG A 449 12.21 -5.99 10.09
CA ARG A 449 11.05 -6.43 9.33
C ARG A 449 11.26 -7.89 8.87
N PRO A 450 10.21 -8.70 8.63
CA PRO A 450 10.40 -10.03 8.06
C PRO A 450 11.27 -10.01 6.81
N HIS A 451 12.27 -10.90 6.80
CA HIS A 451 13.23 -10.97 5.70
C HIS A 451 12.57 -11.52 4.44
N ASN A 452 13.07 -11.09 3.29
CA ASN A 452 12.60 -11.50 1.98
C ASN A 452 13.16 -12.86 1.51
N ARG A 453 13.65 -13.69 2.45
CA ARG A 453 14.26 -15.00 2.24
C ARG A 453 13.84 -15.95 3.37
N HIS A 454 13.52 -17.20 3.03
CA HIS A 454 13.24 -18.22 4.03
C HIS A 454 14.51 -18.55 4.85
N THR A 455 14.34 -18.78 6.15
CA THR A 455 15.46 -19.02 7.07
C THR A 455 16.14 -20.38 6.80
N GLN A 456 15.34 -21.40 6.50
CA GLN A 456 15.82 -22.79 6.31
C GLN A 456 15.87 -23.26 4.84
N LEU A 457 15.07 -22.67 3.94
CA LEU A 457 14.93 -23.15 2.56
C LEU A 457 15.72 -22.21 1.67
N GLY A 458 16.87 -22.69 1.18
CA GLY A 458 17.86 -21.83 0.53
C GLY A 458 17.43 -21.23 -0.81
N ASN A 459 16.33 -21.68 -1.40
CA ASN A 459 15.80 -21.25 -2.69
C ASN A 459 14.33 -20.75 -2.61
N VAL A 460 13.85 -20.41 -1.41
CA VAL A 460 12.53 -19.83 -1.19
C VAL A 460 12.66 -18.38 -0.73
N TYR A 461 11.98 -17.49 -1.44
CA TYR A 461 12.00 -16.06 -1.22
C TYR A 461 10.59 -15.51 -1.03
N PHE A 462 10.49 -14.35 -0.39
CA PHE A 462 9.22 -13.68 -0.13
C PHE A 462 9.28 -12.28 -0.73
N VAL A 463 8.22 -11.87 -1.41
CA VAL A 463 8.08 -10.52 -1.99
C VAL A 463 6.74 -9.93 -1.61
N GLY A 464 6.69 -8.64 -1.31
CA GLY A 464 5.43 -7.92 -1.08
C GLY A 464 5.37 -7.19 0.26
N ALA A 465 4.14 -6.89 0.69
CA ALA A 465 3.86 -5.90 1.74
C ALA A 465 4.34 -6.29 3.15
N ASN A 466 4.37 -7.59 3.46
CA ASN A 466 4.74 -8.11 4.78
C ASN A 466 6.25 -8.35 4.95
N THR A 467 7.04 -8.13 3.91
CA THR A 467 8.50 -8.21 3.95
C THR A 467 9.15 -6.86 3.78
N HIS A 468 10.46 -6.80 3.94
CA HIS A 468 11.25 -5.62 3.61
C HIS A 468 11.06 -5.19 2.12
N PRO A 469 10.85 -3.89 1.82
CA PRO A 469 10.84 -2.74 2.75
C PRO A 469 9.49 -2.46 3.43
N GLY A 470 8.35 -2.85 2.84
CA GLY A 470 7.05 -2.77 3.50
C GLY A 470 5.83 -2.66 2.58
N GLY A 471 4.72 -2.16 3.13
CA GLY A 471 3.45 -2.01 2.43
C GLY A 471 3.38 -0.80 1.50
N GLY A 472 2.46 -0.84 0.53
CA GLY A 472 2.27 0.21 -0.48
C GLY A 472 2.90 -0.13 -1.84
N VAL A 473 2.33 0.43 -2.91
CA VAL A 473 2.74 0.18 -4.31
C VAL A 473 4.25 0.33 -4.53
N PRO A 474 4.89 1.46 -4.18
CA PRO A 474 6.33 1.59 -4.41
C PRO A 474 7.15 0.60 -3.56
N MET A 475 6.73 0.34 -2.33
CA MET A 475 7.45 -0.58 -1.44
C MET A 475 7.40 -2.03 -1.94
N VAL A 476 6.29 -2.48 -2.54
CA VAL A 476 6.24 -3.84 -3.11
C VAL A 476 7.06 -3.96 -4.39
N LEU A 477 7.18 -2.90 -5.18
CA LEU A 477 8.08 -2.86 -6.35
C LEU A 477 9.56 -2.85 -5.93
N LEU A 478 9.91 -2.11 -4.86
CA LEU A 478 11.23 -2.18 -4.24
C LEU A 478 11.51 -3.56 -3.64
N SER A 479 10.53 -4.18 -2.98
CA SER A 479 10.64 -5.56 -2.49
C SER A 479 11.02 -6.52 -3.62
N ALA A 480 10.38 -6.37 -4.80
CA ALA A 480 10.68 -7.16 -5.98
C ALA A 480 12.12 -6.94 -6.49
N LYS A 481 12.61 -5.70 -6.50
CA LYS A 481 14.02 -5.37 -6.81
C LYS A 481 14.96 -6.12 -5.86
N LEU A 482 14.74 -5.98 -4.56
CA LEU A 482 15.62 -6.54 -3.53
C LEU A 482 15.63 -8.07 -3.52
N VAL A 483 14.49 -8.71 -3.73
CA VAL A 483 14.40 -10.17 -3.88
C VAL A 483 15.17 -10.63 -5.11
N SER A 484 15.02 -9.94 -6.25
CA SER A 484 15.69 -10.31 -7.49
C SER A 484 17.21 -10.19 -7.38
N GLU A 485 17.71 -9.11 -6.77
CA GLU A 485 19.15 -8.94 -6.46
C GLU A 485 19.68 -10.06 -5.56
N ARG A 486 18.89 -10.45 -4.55
CA ARG A 486 19.26 -11.53 -3.64
C ARG A 486 19.30 -12.89 -4.35
N ILE A 487 18.31 -13.18 -5.19
CA ILE A 487 18.28 -14.40 -6.01
C ILE A 487 19.50 -14.44 -6.95
N ALA A 488 19.83 -13.33 -7.61
CA ALA A 488 21.01 -13.25 -8.47
C ALA A 488 22.30 -13.57 -7.69
N ALA A 489 22.46 -12.97 -6.50
CA ALA A 489 23.64 -13.18 -5.66
C ALA A 489 23.75 -14.60 -5.06
N GLU A 490 22.62 -15.23 -4.71
CA GLU A 490 22.61 -16.52 -3.99
C GLU A 490 22.46 -17.74 -4.88
N GLN A 491 21.64 -17.64 -5.94
CA GLN A 491 21.36 -18.77 -6.83
C GLN A 491 22.27 -18.78 -8.04
N GLY A 492 22.94 -17.68 -8.36
CA GLY A 492 23.93 -17.58 -9.43
C GLY A 492 23.32 -17.66 -10.84
N ARG A 493 23.54 -16.59 -11.59
CA ARG A 493 24.00 -16.64 -12.98
C ARG A 493 25.26 -15.80 -13.10
#